data_AF-A0A7S0C0C8-F1
#
_entry.id   AF-A0A7S0C0C8-F1
#
_cell.length_a   1.000
_cell.length_b   1.000
_cell.length_c   1.000
_cell.angle_alpha   90.00
_cell.angle_beta   90.00
_cell.angle_gamma   90.00
#
_symmetry.space_group_name_H-M   'P 1'
#
loop_
_entity.id
_entity.type
_entity.pdbx_description
1 polymer ?
#
loop_
_entity_poly.entity_id
_entity_poly.type
_entity_poly.pdbx_seq_one_letter_code
_entity_poly.pdbx_strand_id
1 'polypeptide(L)'
;EREKLAPPPSIISDVLRNILIDAEESLSKPPKLTNNLIRHIFSAFDELGLITDDNLIEEMINGASGGNPDAVLDAETFARALTHDITLYNTDNETSASTHFDDVFKAKEPVASSQDNQDTEKKGLDTSAVSSANSTYTFPEIDFMADNFNSWEHVVIVWATLII
;
A
#
# COMPACT_ATOMS: atom_id res chain seq x y z
N GLU A 1 -8.42 -38.61 -0.72
CA GLU A 1 -7.15 -37.91 -1.01
C GLU A 1 -7.47 -36.45 -1.32
N ARG A 2 -6.84 -35.50 -0.63
CA ARG A 2 -6.96 -34.08 -1.01
C ARG A 2 -5.97 -33.87 -2.14
N GLU A 3 -6.46 -33.96 -3.37
CA GLU A 3 -5.76 -33.42 -4.53
C GLU A 3 -5.50 -31.95 -4.19
N LYS A 4 -4.25 -31.62 -3.86
CA LYS A 4 -3.86 -30.24 -3.59
C LYS A 4 -4.19 -29.48 -4.85
N LEU A 5 -5.17 -28.57 -4.76
CA LEU A 5 -5.50 -27.59 -5.80
C LEU A 5 -4.28 -26.68 -5.95
N ALA A 6 -3.26 -27.17 -6.67
CA ALA A 6 -2.14 -26.37 -7.05
C ALA A 6 -2.65 -25.30 -8.01
N PRO A 7 -2.17 -24.05 -7.89
CA PRO A 7 -2.51 -23.03 -8.86
C PRO A 7 -2.08 -23.50 -10.27
N PRO A 8 -2.83 -23.11 -11.31
CA PRO A 8 -2.47 -23.46 -12.68
C PRO A 8 -1.08 -22.89 -13.00
N PRO A 9 -0.26 -23.62 -13.79
CA PRO A 9 1.11 -23.19 -14.09
C PRO A 9 1.17 -21.88 -14.90
N SER A 10 0.06 -21.45 -15.50
CA SER A 10 -0.06 -20.21 -16.28
C SER A 10 -0.39 -18.98 -15.44
N ILE A 11 -0.62 -19.12 -14.13
CA ILE A 11 -1.17 -18.02 -13.31
C ILE A 11 -0.32 -16.74 -13.38
N ILE A 12 1.01 -16.88 -13.40
CA ILE A 12 1.94 -15.75 -13.47
C ILE A 12 1.80 -15.03 -14.82
N SER A 13 1.74 -15.77 -15.92
CA SER A 13 1.55 -15.18 -17.24
C SER A 13 0.17 -14.55 -17.42
N ASP A 14 -0.86 -15.13 -16.80
CA ASP A 14 -2.23 -14.63 -16.87
C ASP A 14 -2.36 -13.31 -16.10
N VAL A 15 -1.76 -13.23 -14.91
CA VAL A 15 -1.72 -11.99 -14.11
C VAL A 15 -0.91 -10.91 -14.79
N LEU A 16 0.29 -11.23 -15.29
CA LEU A 16 1.11 -10.28 -16.03
C LEU A 16 0.36 -9.73 -17.26
N ARG A 17 -0.35 -10.60 -17.99
CA ARG A 17 -1.15 -10.19 -19.14
C ARG A 17 -2.22 -9.18 -18.74
N ASN A 18 -2.91 -9.37 -17.63
CA ASN A 18 -3.92 -8.44 -17.16
C ASN A 18 -3.30 -7.08 -16.81
N ILE A 19 -2.17 -7.08 -16.07
CA ILE A 19 -1.43 -5.84 -15.75
C ILE A 19 -1.04 -5.10 -17.03
N LEU A 20 -0.53 -5.81 -18.04
CA LEU A 20 -0.12 -5.19 -19.31
C LEU A 20 -1.31 -4.67 -20.13
N ILE A 21 -2.47 -5.32 -20.05
CA ILE A 21 -3.71 -4.82 -20.67
C ILE A 21 -4.13 -3.50 -20.01
N ASP A 22 -4.12 -3.46 -18.67
CA ASP A 22 -4.54 -2.29 -17.91
C ASP A 22 -3.57 -1.12 -18.09
N ALA A 23 -2.28 -1.40 -18.29
CA ALA A 23 -1.24 -0.41 -18.64
C ALA A 23 -1.25 0.02 -20.12
N GLU A 24 -2.24 -0.41 -20.92
CA GLU A 24 -2.38 -0.13 -22.35
C GLU A 24 -1.19 -0.60 -23.23
N GLU A 25 -0.45 -1.60 -22.78
CA GLU A 25 0.73 -2.09 -23.47
C GLU A 25 0.40 -3.16 -24.53
N SER A 26 1.21 -3.21 -25.58
CA SER A 26 1.00 -4.17 -26.67
C SER A 26 1.36 -5.60 -26.25
N LEU A 27 0.38 -6.50 -26.22
CA LEU A 27 0.59 -7.92 -25.92
C LEU A 27 1.29 -8.72 -27.03
N SER A 28 1.56 -8.10 -28.19
CA SER A 28 2.13 -8.82 -29.35
C SER A 28 3.56 -9.32 -29.09
N LYS A 29 4.31 -8.60 -28.24
CA LYS A 29 5.66 -8.94 -27.80
C LYS A 29 5.84 -8.46 -26.36
N PRO A 30 6.59 -9.19 -25.51
CA PRO A 30 6.91 -8.70 -24.16
C PRO A 30 7.56 -7.32 -24.24
N PRO A 31 7.04 -6.32 -23.52
CA PRO A 31 7.61 -4.97 -23.55
C PRO A 31 8.98 -4.97 -22.88
N LYS A 32 9.86 -4.05 -23.31
CA LYS A 32 11.15 -3.86 -22.64
C LYS A 32 10.92 -3.31 -21.24
N LEU A 33 11.66 -3.82 -20.27
CA LEU A 33 11.60 -3.34 -18.90
C LEU A 33 12.26 -1.96 -18.83
N THR A 34 11.45 -0.90 -18.77
CA THR A 34 11.91 0.49 -18.79
C THR A 34 11.24 1.30 -17.68
N ASN A 35 11.87 2.40 -17.27
CA ASN A 35 11.29 3.32 -16.29
C ASN A 35 9.88 3.80 -16.69
N ASN A 36 9.67 4.08 -17.97
CA ASN A 36 8.37 4.54 -18.47
C ASN A 36 7.30 3.46 -18.34
N LEU A 37 7.64 2.21 -18.63
CA LEU A 37 6.71 1.09 -18.44
C LEU A 37 6.26 0.96 -16.99
N ILE A 38 7.18 1.04 -16.03
CA ILE A 38 6.84 0.96 -14.59
C ILE A 38 5.95 2.14 -14.18
N ARG A 39 6.22 3.36 -14.66
CA ARG A 39 5.36 4.52 -14.40
C ARG A 39 3.97 4.38 -15.00
N HIS A 40 3.86 3.80 -16.20
CA HIS A 40 2.56 3.50 -16.80
C HIS A 40 1.79 2.48 -15.98
N ILE A 41 2.47 1.42 -15.50
CA ILE A 41 1.87 0.44 -14.60
C ILE A 41 1.37 1.15 -13.33
N PHE A 42 2.18 1.96 -12.65
CA PHE A 42 1.70 2.71 -11.47
C PHE A 42 0.51 3.63 -11.79
N SER A 43 0.52 4.29 -12.94
CA SER A 43 -0.60 5.15 -13.37
C SER A 43 -1.88 4.35 -13.57
N ALA A 44 -1.80 3.14 -14.12
CA ALA A 44 -2.95 2.26 -14.36
C ALA A 44 -3.61 1.77 -13.07
N PHE A 45 -2.84 1.68 -11.97
CA PHE A 45 -3.31 1.23 -10.66
C PHE A 45 -3.52 2.38 -9.66
N ASP A 46 -3.57 3.64 -10.13
CA ASP A 46 -3.77 4.86 -9.32
C ASP A 46 -2.67 5.09 -8.24
N GLU A 47 -1.49 4.52 -8.44
CA GLU A 47 -0.32 4.65 -7.56
C GLU A 47 0.49 5.91 -7.88
N LEU A 48 -0.20 7.05 -8.00
CA LEU A 48 0.38 8.29 -8.54
C LEU A 48 1.54 8.84 -7.69
N GLY A 49 1.55 8.54 -6.38
CA GLY A 49 2.62 8.94 -5.47
C GLY A 49 3.95 8.24 -5.74
N LEU A 50 3.92 7.02 -6.28
CA LEU A 50 5.10 6.21 -6.58
C LEU A 50 5.71 6.54 -7.95
N ILE A 51 4.93 7.19 -8.83
CA ILE A 51 5.41 7.60 -10.16
C ILE A 51 6.64 8.49 -10.07
N THR A 52 6.75 9.34 -9.04
CA THR A 52 7.89 10.27 -8.88
C THR A 52 9.08 9.68 -8.13
N ASP A 53 8.96 8.46 -7.60
CA ASP A 53 10.04 7.81 -6.86
C ASP A 53 10.99 7.08 -7.81
N ASP A 54 11.95 7.83 -8.35
CA ASP A 54 12.94 7.30 -9.29
C ASP A 54 13.81 6.19 -8.68
N ASN A 55 14.07 6.26 -7.36
CA ASN A 55 14.89 5.27 -6.67
C ASN A 55 14.14 3.93 -6.58
N LEU A 56 12.86 3.98 -6.20
CA LEU A 56 12.01 2.78 -6.17
C LEU A 56 11.90 2.14 -7.55
N ILE A 57 11.68 2.95 -8.59
CA ILE A 57 11.55 2.44 -9.97
C ILE A 57 12.85 1.78 -10.42
N GLU A 58 14.01 2.37 -10.13
CA GLU A 58 15.31 1.79 -10.45
C GLU A 58 15.54 0.47 -9.68
N GLU A 59 15.18 0.42 -8.40
CA GLU A 59 15.25 -0.79 -7.58
C GLU A 59 14.37 -1.91 -8.14
N MET A 60 13.12 -1.60 -8.52
CA MET A 60 12.20 -2.56 -9.14
C MET A 60 12.76 -3.11 -10.45
N ILE A 61 13.32 -2.25 -11.31
CA ILE A 61 13.93 -2.69 -12.58
C ILE A 61 15.14 -3.58 -12.30
N ASN A 62 15.98 -3.23 -11.33
CA ASN A 62 17.16 -4.01 -10.98
C ASN A 62 16.77 -5.38 -10.40
N GLY A 63 15.80 -5.43 -9.49
CA GLY A 63 15.30 -6.67 -8.89
C GLY A 63 14.65 -7.59 -9.93
N ALA A 64 13.82 -7.03 -10.82
CA ALA A 64 13.16 -7.80 -11.87
C ALA A 64 14.14 -8.27 -12.96
N SER A 65 15.03 -7.39 -13.44
CA SER A 65 15.99 -7.71 -14.51
C SER A 65 17.09 -8.68 -14.09
N GLY A 66 17.38 -8.80 -12.79
CA GLY A 66 18.53 -9.55 -12.30
C GLY A 66 19.86 -8.98 -12.81
N GLY A 67 19.91 -7.68 -13.11
CA GLY A 67 21.08 -6.98 -13.63
C GLY A 67 21.25 -7.04 -15.16
N ASN A 68 20.26 -7.54 -15.91
CA ASN A 68 20.29 -7.52 -17.37
C ASN A 68 19.68 -6.22 -17.94
N PRO A 69 20.46 -5.36 -18.61
CA PRO A 69 19.97 -4.08 -19.14
C PRO A 69 19.00 -4.22 -20.32
N ASP A 70 19.00 -5.37 -21.00
CA ASP A 70 18.11 -5.68 -22.13
C ASP A 70 16.93 -6.58 -21.73
N ALA A 71 16.62 -6.65 -20.43
CA ALA A 71 15.50 -7.44 -19.93
C ALA A 71 14.16 -6.98 -20.52
N VAL A 72 13.29 -7.96 -20.78
CA VAL A 72 11.89 -7.76 -21.17
C VAL A 72 10.99 -8.20 -20.03
N LEU A 73 9.83 -7.58 -19.89
CA LEU A 73 8.86 -7.95 -18.87
C LEU A 73 8.05 -9.16 -19.34
N ASP A 74 8.63 -10.34 -19.17
CA ASP A 74 8.01 -11.64 -19.41
C ASP A 74 7.65 -12.36 -18.09
N ALA A 75 7.04 -13.55 -18.18
CA ALA A 75 6.59 -14.29 -17.00
C ALA A 75 7.75 -14.66 -16.06
N GLU A 76 8.95 -14.94 -16.60
CA GLU A 76 10.13 -15.25 -15.79
C GLU A 76 10.63 -14.01 -15.03
N THR A 77 10.77 -12.89 -15.74
CA THR A 77 11.19 -11.60 -15.18
C THR A 77 10.18 -11.11 -14.14
N PHE A 78 8.88 -11.29 -14.40
CA PHE A 78 7.81 -10.95 -13.46
C PHE A 78 7.82 -11.86 -12.23
N ALA A 79 8.02 -13.17 -12.39
CA ALA A 79 8.18 -14.09 -11.26
C ALA A 79 9.40 -13.72 -10.39
N ARG A 80 10.51 -13.30 -11.03
CA ARG A 80 11.71 -12.82 -10.33
C ARG A 80 11.42 -11.57 -9.53
N ALA A 81 10.69 -10.61 -10.10
CA ALA A 81 10.27 -9.40 -9.40
C ALA A 81 9.45 -9.72 -8.14
N LEU A 82 8.44 -10.59 -8.26
CA LEU A 82 7.62 -11.03 -7.12
C LEU A 82 8.45 -11.73 -6.04
N THR A 83 9.46 -12.50 -6.44
CA THR A 83 10.33 -13.20 -5.49
C THR A 83 11.29 -12.24 -4.79
N HIS A 84 11.74 -11.19 -5.50
CA HIS A 84 12.60 -10.16 -4.93
C HIS A 84 11.87 -9.39 -3.82
N ASP A 85 10.59 -9.05 -4.02
CA ASP A 85 9.77 -8.38 -3.00
C ASP A 85 9.68 -9.17 -1.69
N ILE A 86 9.61 -10.51 -1.75
CA ILE A 86 9.60 -11.37 -0.56
C ILE A 86 10.89 -11.20 0.26
N THR A 87 12.02 -10.88 -0.39
CA THR A 87 13.29 -10.68 0.33
C THR A 87 13.36 -9.35 1.09
N LEU A 88 12.58 -8.36 0.64
CA LEU A 88 12.45 -7.04 1.27
C LEU A 88 11.35 -7.01 2.33
N TYR A 89 10.63 -8.12 2.47
CA TYR A 89 9.51 -8.25 3.38
C TYR A 89 9.96 -8.19 4.84
N ASN A 90 9.47 -7.19 5.58
CA ASN A 90 9.74 -7.05 7.01
C ASN A 90 8.55 -7.57 7.83
N THR A 91 8.72 -8.71 8.49
CA THR A 91 7.70 -9.33 9.36
C THR A 91 7.32 -8.46 10.56
N ASP A 92 8.21 -7.58 11.02
CA ASP A 92 7.92 -6.70 12.16
C ASP A 92 6.80 -5.73 11.82
N ASN A 93 6.69 -5.33 10.54
CA ASN A 93 5.61 -4.46 10.05
C ASN A 93 4.24 -5.15 10.07
N GLU A 94 4.14 -6.49 10.06
CA GLU A 94 2.85 -7.18 10.20
C GLU A 94 2.30 -7.12 11.62
N THR A 95 3.19 -7.18 12.60
CA THR A 95 2.82 -7.23 14.02
C THR A 95 2.63 -5.84 14.63
N SER A 96 3.19 -4.83 13.97
CA SER A 96 2.90 -3.43 14.21
C SER A 96 1.43 -3.15 13.92
N ALA A 97 0.59 -3.20 14.96
CA ALA A 97 -0.75 -2.65 14.89
C ALA A 97 -0.65 -1.14 14.70
N SER A 98 -0.56 -0.70 13.45
CA SER A 98 -0.83 0.69 13.10
C SER A 98 -2.28 0.97 13.44
N THR A 99 -2.53 1.99 14.26
CA THR A 99 -3.89 2.49 14.38
C THR A 99 -4.18 3.32 13.14
N HIS A 100 -5.40 3.29 12.60
CA HIS A 100 -5.80 4.16 11.48
C HIS A 100 -5.44 5.64 11.72
N PHE A 101 -5.35 6.05 13.00
CA PHE A 101 -4.90 7.38 13.38
C PHE A 101 -3.42 7.63 13.08
N ASP A 102 -2.54 6.66 13.34
CA ASP A 102 -1.12 6.78 13.02
C ASP A 102 -0.90 6.87 11.50
N ASP A 103 -1.63 6.10 10.69
CA ASP A 103 -1.52 6.15 9.22
C ASP A 103 -2.01 7.46 8.62
N VAL A 104 -3.11 8.03 9.14
CA VAL A 104 -3.72 9.25 8.60
C VAL A 104 -3.01 10.52 9.09
N PHE A 105 -2.54 10.54 10.34
CA PHE A 105 -2.05 11.77 10.97
C PHE A 105 -0.52 11.83 11.15
N LYS A 106 0.24 10.76 10.90
CA LYS A 106 1.73 10.82 10.88
C LYS A 106 2.33 11.03 9.49
N ALA A 107 1.55 11.54 8.54
CA ALA A 107 2.10 11.97 7.26
C ALA A 107 2.97 13.23 7.44
N LYS A 108 4.29 13.01 7.34
CA LYS A 108 5.41 13.98 7.21
C LYS A 108 5.87 14.68 8.49
N GLU A 109 6.75 14.02 9.24
CA GLU A 109 7.88 14.77 9.78
C GLU A 109 8.80 15.17 8.60
N PRO A 110 9.14 16.46 8.42
CA PRO A 110 10.11 16.85 7.42
C PRO A 110 11.47 16.27 7.84
N VAL A 111 12.07 15.49 6.93
CA VAL A 111 13.44 14.99 7.05
C VAL A 111 14.35 16.19 7.31
N ALA A 112 14.71 16.39 8.57
CA ALA A 112 15.72 17.36 8.97
C ALA A 112 17.03 16.93 8.31
N SER A 113 17.50 17.77 7.40
CA SER A 113 18.83 17.71 6.80
C SER A 113 19.89 17.57 7.90
N SER A 114 20.53 16.40 7.97
CA SER A 114 21.72 16.19 8.79
C SER A 114 22.90 16.96 8.17
N GLN A 115 23.11 18.19 8.66
CA GLN A 115 24.37 18.89 8.62
C GLN A 115 25.03 18.80 10.01
N ASP A 116 26.04 17.95 10.07
CA ASP A 116 27.33 18.07 10.74
C ASP A 116 27.53 18.94 12.02
N ASN A 117 28.22 18.32 12.98
CA ASN A 117 29.11 18.85 14.05
C ASN A 117 28.62 19.19 15.48
N GLN A 118 29.25 18.43 16.41
CA GLN A 118 29.87 18.80 17.70
C GLN A 118 29.06 18.81 19.02
N ASP A 119 29.45 17.84 19.87
CA ASP A 119 29.59 17.84 21.33
C ASP A 119 29.02 19.02 22.12
N THR A 120 28.10 18.72 23.07
CA THR A 120 28.28 19.10 24.49
C THR A 120 27.39 18.23 25.40
N GLU A 121 28.00 17.53 26.37
CA GLU A 121 27.30 16.95 27.53
C GLU A 121 26.60 18.04 28.37
N LYS A 122 25.35 17.81 28.80
CA LYS A 122 24.97 17.64 30.23
C LYS A 122 23.47 17.78 30.48
N LYS A 123 23.03 16.91 31.41
CA LYS A 123 21.92 17.05 32.38
C LYS A 123 20.49 17.03 31.83
N GLY A 124 19.92 15.83 31.86
CA GLY A 124 18.94 15.42 32.87
C GLY A 124 17.74 16.34 33.14
N LEU A 125 16.55 15.72 33.02
CA LEU A 125 15.36 15.85 33.88
C LEU A 125 14.07 16.11 33.08
N ASP A 126 13.05 15.35 33.46
CA ASP A 126 11.61 15.44 33.15
C ASP A 126 11.08 14.91 31.81
N THR A 127 11.10 13.57 31.72
CA THR A 127 9.95 12.80 31.25
C THR A 127 8.73 13.08 32.13
N SER A 128 7.94 14.11 31.82
CA SER A 128 6.52 14.23 32.22
C SER A 128 5.87 15.47 31.60
N ALA A 129 5.40 15.34 30.36
CA ALA A 129 4.27 16.12 29.83
C ALA A 129 3.76 15.50 28.51
N VAL A 130 3.64 14.17 28.43
CA VAL A 130 2.69 13.61 27.46
C VAL A 130 1.34 13.82 28.10
N SER A 131 0.62 14.83 27.60
CA SER A 131 -0.78 15.05 27.95
C SER A 131 -1.53 13.75 27.72
N SER A 132 -1.91 13.09 28.81
CA SER A 132 -2.83 11.96 28.82
C SER A 132 -4.15 12.45 28.23
N ALA A 133 -4.31 12.32 26.91
CA ALA A 133 -5.57 12.54 26.25
C ALA A 133 -6.53 11.48 26.82
N ASN A 134 -7.52 11.93 27.60
CA ASN A 134 -8.60 11.06 28.06
C ASN A 134 -9.37 10.58 26.81
N SER A 135 -9.06 9.39 26.34
CA SER A 135 -9.85 8.73 25.30
C SER A 135 -11.21 8.39 25.90
N THR A 136 -12.19 9.23 25.63
CA THR A 136 -13.59 8.88 25.90
C THR A 136 -13.96 7.87 24.82
N TYR A 137 -14.27 6.65 25.23
CA TYR A 137 -14.68 5.56 24.33
C TYR A 137 -16.04 5.93 23.72
N THR A 138 -16.03 6.63 22.60
CA THR A 138 -17.20 6.75 21.74
C THR A 138 -17.16 5.55 20.81
N PHE A 139 -18.11 4.63 20.99
CA PHE A 139 -18.24 3.47 20.12
C PHE A 139 -18.28 3.93 18.65
N PRO A 140 -17.40 3.40 17.77
CA PRO A 140 -17.39 3.73 16.34
C PRO A 140 -18.63 3.25 15.58
N GLU A 141 -19.56 2.57 16.26
CA GLU A 141 -20.80 2.06 15.68
C GLU A 141 -21.85 3.14 15.37
N ILE A 142 -21.69 4.38 15.88
CA ILE A 142 -22.68 5.44 15.63
C ILE A 142 -22.45 6.16 14.29
N ASP A 143 -21.22 6.21 13.78
CA ASP A 143 -20.93 6.91 12.51
C ASP A 143 -21.28 6.09 11.26
N PHE A 144 -21.42 4.75 11.38
CA PHE A 144 -21.76 3.91 10.22
C PHE A 144 -23.26 3.94 9.85
N MET A 145 -24.11 4.55 10.68
CA MET A 145 -25.56 4.62 10.44
C MET A 145 -26.01 5.99 9.87
N ALA A 146 -25.10 6.96 9.74
CA ALA A 146 -25.44 8.30 9.27
C ALA A 146 -25.45 8.44 7.74
N ASP A 147 -24.82 7.53 6.99
CA ASP A 147 -24.58 7.72 5.56
C ASP A 147 -25.51 6.93 4.62
N ASN A 148 -26.68 6.52 5.09
CA ASN A 148 -27.78 6.07 4.23
C ASN A 148 -28.97 7.03 4.36
N PHE A 149 -28.92 8.09 3.55
CA PHE A 149 -29.89 9.18 3.37
C PHE A 149 -31.30 8.75 2.86
N ASN A 150 -31.85 7.62 3.33
CA ASN A 150 -33.25 7.21 3.11
C ASN A 150 -33.94 6.66 4.38
N SER A 151 -33.30 6.75 5.56
CA SER A 151 -33.84 6.11 6.79
C SER A 151 -34.91 6.92 7.52
N TRP A 152 -35.11 8.20 7.22
CA TRP A 152 -36.10 9.03 7.93
C TRP A 152 -37.56 8.58 7.70
N GLU A 153 -37.90 8.07 6.52
CA GLU A 153 -39.24 7.53 6.23
C GLU A 153 -39.53 6.27 7.04
N HIS A 154 -38.51 5.45 7.30
CA HIS A 154 -38.64 4.20 8.05
C HIS A 154 -38.80 4.47 9.55
N VAL A 155 -38.18 5.52 10.09
CA VAL A 155 -38.37 5.95 11.48
C VAL A 155 -39.81 6.39 11.74
N VAL A 156 -40.45 7.07 10.79
CA VAL A 156 -41.87 7.48 10.90
C VAL A 156 -42.80 6.28 10.89
N ILE A 157 -42.54 5.27 10.05
CA ILE A 157 -43.35 4.04 9.99
C ILE A 157 -43.24 3.27 11.32
N VAL A 158 -42.03 3.10 11.86
CA VAL A 158 -41.82 2.41 13.14
C VAL A 158 -42.56 3.13 14.28
N TRP A 159 -42.49 4.46 14.35
CA TRP A 159 -43.23 5.26 15.33
C TRP A 159 -44.75 5.11 15.20
N ALA A 160 -45.28 5.13 13.98
CA ALA A 160 -46.72 4.98 13.74
C ALA A 160 -47.25 3.59 14.12
N THR A 161 -46.46 2.54 13.91
CA THR A 161 -46.86 1.15 14.27
C THR A 161 -46.80 0.85 15.76
N LEU A 162 -46.04 1.62 16.55
CA LEU A 162 -45.81 1.34 17.98
C LEU A 162 -46.79 2.09 18.89
N ILE A 163 -47.49 3.11 18.38
CA ILE A 163 -48.47 3.93 19.11
C ILE A 163 -49.93 3.45 18.91
N ILE A 164 -50.17 2.56 17.95
CA ILE A 164 -51.46 1.86 17.78
C ILE A 164 -51.44 0.56 18.58
#